data_AF-A0A543PZT6-F1
#
_entry.id   AF-A0A543PZT6-F1
#
_cell.length_a   1.000
_cell.length_b   1.000
_cell.length_c   1.000
_cell.angle_alpha   90.00
_cell.angle_beta   90.00
_cell.angle_gamma   90.00
#
_symmetry.space_group_name_H-M   'P 1'
#
loop_
_entity.id
_entity.type
_entity.pdbx_description
1 polymer ?
#
loop_
_entity_poly.entity_id
_entity_poly.type
_entity_poly.pdbx_seq_one_letter_code
_entity_poly.pdbx_strand_id
1 'polypeptide(L)'
;MNKVQRRQCGRRTGWTDGLTEKETSVPGARLMQMLLTKANEQGLQLRELATRLDITPGYLHQLRTGHKPIAGISNQLIDNVRIFIGVPRVSVLLAAGIVCVEDFYEDPGVLKVYLRQGIDFIRRDPHWGALVPVGLVGQKEDLLMFIIKLYESATDRKILPEKSIGAIPFDLSDLVGLL
;
A
#
# COMPACT_ATOMS: atom_id res chain seq x y z
N MET A 1 -32.70 19.33 -12.55
CA MET A 1 -32.07 18.59 -11.43
C MET A 1 -32.11 17.10 -11.74
N ASN A 2 -30.98 16.55 -12.20
CA ASN A 2 -30.86 15.12 -12.51
C ASN A 2 -30.87 14.31 -11.21
N LYS A 3 -31.82 13.37 -11.10
CA LYS A 3 -31.82 12.35 -10.04
C LYS A 3 -30.61 11.45 -10.28
N VAL A 4 -29.65 11.48 -9.37
CA VAL A 4 -28.52 10.54 -9.35
C VAL A 4 -29.12 9.13 -9.25
N GLN A 5 -29.03 8.37 -10.34
CA GLN A 5 -29.43 6.96 -10.39
C GLN A 5 -28.49 6.18 -9.47
N ARG A 6 -28.97 5.88 -8.25
CA ARG A 6 -28.25 4.99 -7.33
C ARG A 6 -28.13 3.64 -8.02
N ARG A 7 -26.89 3.21 -8.29
CA ARG A 7 -26.59 1.85 -8.78
C ARG A 7 -27.33 0.86 -7.88
N GLN A 8 -28.07 -0.07 -8.47
CA GLN A 8 -28.69 -1.17 -7.75
C GLN A 8 -27.59 -1.94 -7.02
N CYS A 9 -27.46 -1.68 -5.72
CA CYS A 9 -26.49 -2.34 -4.87
C CYS A 9 -26.96 -3.79 -4.69
N GLY A 10 -26.18 -4.74 -5.20
CA GLY A 10 -26.30 -6.15 -4.85
C GLY A 10 -26.28 -6.32 -3.33
N ARG A 11 -26.89 -7.41 -2.83
CA ARG A 11 -27.02 -7.83 -1.42
C ARG A 11 -26.29 -6.91 -0.43
N ARG A 12 -27.03 -6.28 0.50
CA ARG A 12 -26.47 -5.54 1.64
C ARG A 12 -25.28 -6.30 2.23
N THR A 13 -24.06 -5.89 1.88
CA THR A 13 -22.87 -6.29 2.61
C THR A 13 -23.01 -5.60 3.95
N GLY A 14 -23.11 -6.36 5.04
CA GLY A 14 -23.45 -5.85 6.38
C GLY A 14 -22.40 -4.92 7.01
N TRP A 15 -21.58 -4.24 6.22
CA TRP A 15 -20.53 -3.34 6.65
C TRP A 15 -20.32 -2.26 5.58
N THR A 16 -20.77 -1.04 5.84
CA THR A 16 -20.90 0.02 4.82
C THR A 16 -19.81 1.08 4.80
N ASP A 17 -18.90 1.18 5.77
CA ASP A 17 -18.17 2.46 5.93
C ASP A 17 -16.64 2.39 6.05
N GLY A 18 -15.99 1.29 5.67
CA GLY A 18 -14.55 1.24 5.85
C GLY A 18 -14.18 1.11 7.33
N LEU A 19 -12.90 1.34 7.64
CA LEU A 19 -12.44 1.37 9.02
C LEU A 19 -12.99 2.59 9.75
N THR A 20 -13.40 2.40 10.99
CA THR A 20 -13.69 3.51 11.91
C THR A 20 -12.40 4.29 12.21
N GLU A 21 -12.52 5.50 12.77
CA GLU A 21 -11.36 6.30 13.17
C GLU A 21 -10.44 5.54 14.15
N LYS A 22 -11.04 4.80 15.10
CA LYS A 22 -10.30 3.95 16.04
C LYS A 22 -9.57 2.81 15.35
N GLU A 23 -10.16 2.21 14.32
CA GLU A 23 -9.53 1.11 13.57
C GLU A 23 -8.45 1.64 12.62
N THR A 24 -8.57 2.88 12.15
CA THR A 24 -7.61 3.52 11.24
C THR A 24 -6.27 3.84 11.93
N SER A 25 -6.29 4.03 13.26
CA SER A 25 -5.08 4.30 14.06
C SER A 25 -4.32 3.04 14.49
N VAL A 26 -4.86 1.84 14.21
CA VAL A 26 -4.21 0.57 14.54
C VAL A 26 -3.08 0.25 13.55
N PRO A 27 -1.92 -0.27 14.00
CA PRO A 27 -0.89 -0.79 13.11
C PRO A 27 -1.44 -1.85 12.13
N GLY A 28 -1.20 -1.66 10.83
CA GLY A 28 -1.74 -2.51 9.77
C GLY A 28 -3.15 -2.15 9.30
N ALA A 29 -3.73 -1.04 9.78
CA ALA A 29 -4.99 -0.49 9.29
C ALA A 29 -5.00 -0.31 7.76
N ARG A 30 -3.87 0.09 7.17
CA ARG A 30 -3.74 0.23 5.71
C ARG A 30 -4.00 -1.08 4.99
N LEU A 31 -3.39 -2.18 5.45
CA LEU A 31 -3.64 -3.51 4.88
C LEU A 31 -5.10 -3.92 5.05
N MET A 32 -5.67 -3.67 6.23
CA MET A 32 -7.06 -4.00 6.51
C MET A 32 -8.02 -3.21 5.60
N GLN A 33 -7.77 -1.93 5.39
CA GLN A 33 -8.52 -1.10 4.46
C GLN A 33 -8.44 -1.65 3.03
N MET A 34 -7.26 -2.08 2.57
CA MET A 34 -7.09 -2.68 1.25
C MET A 34 -7.89 -3.99 1.10
N LEU A 35 -7.83 -4.88 2.10
CA LEU A 35 -8.60 -6.12 2.12
C LEU A 35 -10.10 -5.87 2.03
N LEU A 36 -10.59 -4.94 2.84
CA LEU A 36 -12.01 -4.64 2.92
C LEU A 36 -12.51 -3.92 1.67
N THR A 37 -11.70 -3.05 1.07
CA THR A 37 -12.00 -2.43 -0.22
C THR A 37 -12.12 -3.51 -1.31
N LYS A 38 -11.14 -4.42 -1.40
CA LYS A 38 -11.17 -5.52 -2.38
C LYS A 38 -12.35 -6.48 -2.16
N ALA A 39 -12.66 -6.80 -0.91
CA ALA A 39 -13.81 -7.62 -0.57
C ALA A 39 -15.13 -6.96 -1.00
N ASN A 40 -15.26 -5.65 -0.78
CA ASN A 40 -16.43 -4.87 -1.21
C ASN A 40 -16.56 -4.84 -2.74
N GLU A 41 -15.45 -4.66 -3.48
CA GLU A 41 -15.44 -4.75 -4.95
C GLU A 41 -15.94 -6.10 -5.45
N GLN A 42 -15.66 -7.18 -4.72
CA GLN A 42 -16.08 -8.55 -5.03
C GLN A 42 -17.45 -8.92 -4.42
N GLY A 43 -18.11 -8.01 -3.69
CA GLY A 43 -19.37 -8.28 -3.02
C GLY A 43 -19.29 -9.33 -1.91
N LEU A 44 -18.11 -9.53 -1.31
CA LEU A 44 -17.88 -10.52 -0.26
C LEU A 44 -18.31 -10.01 1.12
N GLN A 45 -18.87 -10.90 1.92
CA GLN A 45 -19.09 -10.70 3.35
C GLN A 45 -17.80 -10.98 4.15
N LEU A 46 -17.73 -10.49 5.39
CA LEU A 46 -16.55 -10.67 6.25
C LEU A 46 -16.20 -12.15 6.48
N ARG A 47 -17.21 -13.02 6.62
CA ARG A 47 -16.98 -14.46 6.77
C ARG A 47 -16.37 -15.07 5.51
N GLU A 48 -16.86 -14.66 4.34
CA GLU A 48 -16.36 -15.12 3.05
C GLU A 48 -14.93 -14.62 2.79
N LEU A 49 -14.63 -13.37 3.17
CA LEU A 49 -13.26 -12.84 3.18
C LEU A 49 -12.36 -13.69 4.08
N ALA A 50 -12.78 -13.99 5.31
CA ALA A 50 -12.00 -14.83 6.22
C ALA A 50 -11.70 -16.21 5.61
N THR A 51 -12.71 -16.84 5.00
CA THR A 51 -12.54 -18.09 4.25
C THR A 51 -11.56 -17.95 3.08
N ARG A 52 -11.63 -16.87 2.30
CA ARG A 52 -10.69 -16.62 1.18
C ARG A 52 -9.25 -16.42 1.64
N LEU A 53 -9.06 -15.89 2.85
CA LEU A 53 -7.75 -15.69 3.45
C LEU A 53 -7.25 -16.91 4.23
N ASP A 54 -8.05 -17.98 4.31
CA ASP A 54 -7.79 -19.19 5.10
C ASP A 54 -7.59 -18.91 6.60
N ILE A 55 -8.48 -18.07 7.16
CA ILE A 55 -8.47 -17.71 8.58
C ILE A 55 -9.88 -17.73 9.17
N THR A 56 -9.97 -17.78 10.50
CA THR A 56 -11.25 -17.68 11.18
C THR A 56 -11.79 -16.24 11.13
N PRO A 57 -13.12 -16.04 11.06
CA PRO A 57 -13.72 -14.71 11.16
C PRO A 57 -13.35 -13.98 12.46
N GLY A 58 -13.15 -14.72 13.56
CA GLY A 58 -12.70 -14.16 14.83
C GLY A 58 -11.28 -13.62 14.76
N TYR A 59 -10.35 -14.33 14.09
CA TYR A 59 -8.99 -13.84 13.89
C TYR A 59 -8.96 -12.59 13.00
N LEU A 60 -9.74 -12.58 11.92
CA LEU A 60 -9.89 -11.40 11.06
C LEU A 60 -10.41 -10.18 11.84
N HIS A 61 -11.40 -10.38 12.71
CA HIS A 61 -11.89 -9.32 13.60
C HIS A 61 -10.80 -8.82 14.56
N GLN A 62 -10.02 -9.73 15.18
CA GLN A 62 -8.92 -9.34 16.08
C GLN A 62 -7.82 -8.55 15.38
N LEU A 63 -7.49 -8.89 14.13
CA LEU A 63 -6.55 -8.12 13.31
C LEU A 63 -7.10 -6.73 13.02
N ARG A 64 -8.38 -6.64 12.65
CA ARG A 64 -9.06 -5.38 12.34
C ARG A 64 -9.14 -4.43 13.53
N THR A 65 -9.43 -4.94 14.73
CA THR A 65 -9.55 -4.11 15.93
C THR A 65 -8.22 -3.91 16.68
N GLY A 66 -7.13 -4.52 16.20
CA GLY A 66 -5.81 -4.41 16.81
C GLY A 66 -5.59 -5.26 18.07
N HIS A 67 -6.53 -6.14 18.42
CA HIS A 67 -6.33 -7.10 19.51
C HIS A 67 -5.22 -8.11 19.21
N LYS A 68 -4.99 -8.41 17.93
CA LYS A 68 -3.81 -9.13 17.46
C LYS A 68 -2.98 -8.22 16.56
N PRO A 69 -1.65 -8.13 16.78
CA PRO A 69 -0.79 -7.30 15.95
C PRO A 69 -0.69 -7.89 14.53
N ILE A 70 -0.93 -7.06 13.53
CA ILE A 70 -0.75 -7.42 12.11
C ILE A 70 0.72 -7.73 11.79
N ALA A 71 1.68 -7.15 12.53
CA ALA A 71 3.10 -7.40 12.29
C ALA A 71 3.52 -8.88 12.47
N GLY A 72 2.73 -9.67 13.22
CA GLY A 72 3.01 -11.09 13.50
C GLY A 72 2.24 -12.07 12.62
N ILE A 73 1.67 -11.65 11.49
CA ILE A 73 0.95 -12.56 10.59
C ILE A 73 1.90 -13.57 9.94
N SER A 74 1.40 -14.79 9.71
CA SER A 74 2.19 -15.86 9.10
C SER A 74 2.53 -15.57 7.63
N ASN A 75 3.61 -16.17 7.14
CA ASN A 75 3.97 -16.12 5.71
C ASN A 75 2.84 -16.62 4.81
N GLN A 76 2.13 -17.66 5.24
CA GLN A 76 0.97 -18.20 4.52
C GLN A 76 -0.14 -17.15 4.39
N LEU A 77 -0.46 -16.44 5.48
CA LEU A 77 -1.47 -15.39 5.43
C LEU A 77 -1.03 -14.24 4.52
N ILE A 78 0.24 -13.83 4.57
CA ILE A 78 0.80 -12.81 3.66
C ILE A 78 0.60 -13.22 2.19
N ASP A 79 0.86 -14.49 1.86
CA ASP A 79 0.69 -15.00 0.49
C ASP A 79 -0.79 -15.06 0.09
N ASN A 80 -1.68 -15.51 0.96
CA ASN A 80 -3.12 -15.50 0.69
C ASN A 80 -3.63 -14.07 0.44
N VAL A 81 -3.16 -13.12 1.25
CA VAL A 81 -3.51 -11.69 1.13
C VAL A 81 -2.99 -11.10 -0.18
N ARG A 82 -1.74 -11.38 -0.58
CA ARG A 82 -1.17 -10.84 -1.83
C ARG A 82 -1.94 -11.36 -3.05
N ILE A 83 -2.30 -12.65 -3.04
CA ILE A 83 -3.06 -13.29 -4.12
C ILE A 83 -4.48 -12.70 -4.16
N PHE A 84 -5.12 -12.55 -3.01
CA PHE A 84 -6.47 -12.01 -2.92
C PHE A 84 -6.57 -10.55 -3.39
N ILE A 85 -5.63 -9.69 -2.97
CA ILE A 85 -5.60 -8.28 -3.36
C ILE A 85 -5.12 -8.13 -4.82
N GLY A 86 -4.19 -8.98 -5.25
CA GLY A 86 -3.56 -8.90 -6.58
C GLY A 86 -2.36 -7.96 -6.60
N VAL A 87 -1.54 -7.95 -5.54
CA VAL A 87 -0.36 -7.08 -5.42
C VAL A 87 0.90 -7.89 -5.12
N PRO A 88 2.10 -7.36 -5.40
CA PRO A 88 3.35 -7.97 -4.98
C PRO A 88 3.42 -8.18 -3.46
N ARG A 89 4.16 -9.21 -3.02
CA ARG A 89 4.34 -9.53 -1.59
C ARG A 89 4.84 -8.34 -0.78
N VAL A 90 5.79 -7.58 -1.32
CA VAL A 90 6.37 -6.41 -0.67
C VAL A 90 5.32 -5.32 -0.37
N SER A 91 4.31 -5.17 -1.23
CA SER A 91 3.21 -4.21 -1.00
C SER A 91 2.37 -4.61 0.21
N VAL A 92 2.17 -5.91 0.44
CA VAL A 92 1.47 -6.42 1.63
C VAL A 92 2.29 -6.15 2.89
N LEU A 93 3.61 -6.40 2.85
CA LEU A 93 4.51 -6.15 3.98
C LEU A 93 4.56 -4.66 4.36
N LEU A 94 4.64 -3.78 3.36
CA LEU A 94 4.57 -2.33 3.56
C LEU A 94 3.22 -1.89 4.13
N ALA A 95 2.11 -2.39 3.59
CA ALA A 95 0.77 -2.06 4.08
C ALA A 95 0.50 -2.61 5.50
N ALA A 96 1.15 -3.71 5.86
CA ALA A 96 1.14 -4.29 7.20
C ALA A 96 2.02 -3.53 8.21
N GLY A 97 2.93 -2.67 7.73
CA GLY A 97 3.96 -2.02 8.55
C GLY A 97 5.03 -2.99 9.06
N ILE A 98 5.21 -4.14 8.40
CA ILE A 98 6.27 -5.11 8.71
C ILE A 98 7.60 -4.65 8.12
N VAL A 99 7.55 -4.01 6.95
CA VAL A 99 8.69 -3.40 6.25
C VAL A 99 8.35 -1.92 6.06
N CYS A 100 9.35 -1.07 6.14
CA CYS A 100 9.26 0.36 5.88
C CYS A 100 10.07 0.75 4.62
N VAL A 101 9.88 1.97 4.13
CA VAL A 101 10.56 2.43 2.89
C VAL A 101 12.08 2.56 3.11
N GLU A 102 12.49 2.82 4.33
CA GLU A 102 13.87 2.91 4.80
C GLU A 102 14.61 1.58 4.61
N ASP A 103 13.92 0.44 4.74
CA ASP A 103 14.53 -0.90 4.66
C ASP A 103 15.06 -1.22 3.25
N PHE A 104 14.67 -0.45 2.23
CA PHE A 104 15.22 -0.59 0.87
C PHE A 104 16.59 0.11 0.70
N TYR A 105 17.03 0.87 1.69
CA TYR A 105 18.27 1.65 1.66
C TYR A 105 19.28 1.09 2.66
N GLU A 106 20.55 1.02 2.26
CA GLU A 106 21.63 0.55 3.14
C GLU A 106 21.90 1.54 4.28
N ASP A 107 21.81 2.83 3.96
CA ASP A 107 21.88 3.92 4.94
C ASP A 107 20.54 4.70 4.93
N PRO A 108 19.76 4.66 6.04
CA PRO A 108 18.53 5.44 6.18
C PRO A 108 18.72 6.95 6.00
N GLY A 109 19.92 7.48 6.30
CA GLY A 109 20.25 8.89 6.10
C GLY A 109 20.23 9.29 4.62
N VAL A 110 20.61 8.38 3.73
CA VAL A 110 20.63 8.60 2.28
C VAL A 110 19.21 8.80 1.74
N LEU A 111 18.24 8.02 2.19
CA LEU A 111 16.83 8.19 1.80
C LEU A 111 16.35 9.63 2.10
N LYS A 112 16.66 10.15 3.29
CA LYS A 112 16.22 11.50 3.69
C LYS A 112 16.78 12.59 2.78
N VAL A 113 18.04 12.43 2.35
CA VAL A 113 18.68 13.34 1.39
C VAL A 113 17.94 13.30 0.05
N TYR A 114 17.66 12.11 -0.48
CA TYR A 114 16.93 11.97 -1.75
C TYR A 114 15.50 12.49 -1.69
N LEU A 115 14.78 12.23 -0.60
CA LEU A 115 13.42 12.75 -0.41
C LEU A 115 13.41 14.27 -0.37
N ARG A 116 14.35 14.89 0.35
CA ARG A 116 14.48 16.36 0.39
C ARG A 116 14.77 16.94 -1.00
N GLN A 117 15.74 16.36 -1.71
CA GLN A 117 16.07 16.79 -3.07
C GLN A 117 14.88 16.63 -4.03
N GLY A 118 14.13 15.54 -3.89
CA GLY A 118 12.95 15.29 -4.71
C GLY A 118 11.84 16.31 -4.49
N ILE A 119 11.56 16.69 -3.24
CA ILE A 119 10.61 17.76 -2.94
C ILE A 119 11.10 19.12 -3.46
N ASP A 120 12.38 19.44 -3.29
CA ASP A 120 12.96 20.69 -3.81
C ASP A 120 12.90 20.75 -5.34
N PHE A 121 13.01 19.60 -6.02
CA PHE A 121 12.80 19.51 -7.47
C PHE A 121 11.36 19.85 -7.85
N ILE A 122 10.36 19.23 -7.20
CA ILE A 122 8.93 19.48 -7.48
C ILE A 122 8.57 20.95 -7.20
N ARG A 123 9.11 21.54 -6.13
CA ARG A 123 8.89 22.96 -5.77
C ARG A 123 9.34 23.94 -6.85
N ARG A 124 10.36 23.57 -7.63
CA ARG A 124 10.89 24.40 -8.73
C ARG A 124 10.18 24.15 -10.05
N ASP A 125 9.30 23.15 -10.13
CA ASP A 125 8.55 22.91 -11.36
C ASP A 125 7.53 24.05 -11.60
N PRO A 126 7.54 24.70 -12.78
CA PRO A 126 6.67 25.85 -13.06
C PRO A 126 5.17 25.55 -12.98
N HIS A 127 4.75 24.30 -13.23
CA HIS A 127 3.34 23.91 -13.25
C HIS A 127 2.86 23.37 -11.91
N TRP A 128 3.75 22.70 -11.17
CA TRP A 128 3.38 22.02 -9.92
C TRP A 128 3.85 22.74 -8.66
N GLY A 129 4.91 23.55 -8.74
CA GLY A 129 5.59 24.13 -7.58
C GLY A 129 4.67 24.96 -6.69
N ALA A 130 3.74 25.72 -7.29
CA ALA A 130 2.77 26.54 -6.56
C ALA A 130 1.76 25.73 -5.73
N LEU A 131 1.58 24.44 -6.03
CA LEU A 131 0.67 23.54 -5.30
C LEU A 131 1.36 22.83 -4.13
N VAL A 132 2.70 22.89 -4.04
CA VAL A 132 3.45 22.19 -3.01
C VAL A 132 3.33 22.91 -1.66
N PRO A 133 2.79 22.27 -0.60
CA PRO A 133 2.66 22.91 0.70
C PRO A 133 4.02 23.28 1.32
N VAL A 134 4.07 24.42 2.00
CA VAL A 134 5.29 24.90 2.68
C VAL A 134 5.74 23.93 3.79
N GLY A 135 4.78 23.40 4.56
CA GLY A 135 5.00 22.44 5.64
C GLY A 135 5.20 20.99 5.19
N LEU A 136 5.44 20.75 3.90
CA LEU A 136 5.72 19.41 3.41
C LEU A 136 7.11 18.94 3.85
N VAL A 137 8.09 19.84 3.94
CA VAL A 137 9.42 19.51 4.47
C VAL A 137 9.32 19.26 5.97
N GLY A 138 9.80 18.10 6.43
CA GLY A 138 9.70 17.65 7.82
C GLY A 138 8.53 16.71 8.11
N GLN A 139 7.70 16.41 7.10
CA GLN A 139 6.74 15.31 7.18
C GLN A 139 7.45 13.95 7.17
N LYS A 140 6.70 12.91 7.53
CA LYS A 140 7.16 11.52 7.51
C LYS A 140 7.66 11.11 6.12
N GLU A 141 8.71 10.30 6.10
CA GLU A 141 9.40 9.84 4.90
C GLU A 141 8.48 9.09 3.93
N ASP A 142 7.51 8.32 4.44
CA ASP A 142 6.51 7.60 3.65
C ASP A 142 5.58 8.53 2.85
N LEU A 143 5.15 9.65 3.45
CA LEU A 143 4.35 10.68 2.79
C LEU A 143 5.15 11.39 1.70
N LEU A 144 6.42 11.73 1.97
CA LEU A 144 7.29 12.35 0.99
C LEU A 144 7.54 11.42 -0.20
N MET A 145 7.83 10.15 0.07
CA MET A 145 7.99 9.12 -0.96
C MET A 145 6.72 9.00 -1.80
N PHE A 146 5.55 8.93 -1.16
CA PHE A 146 4.26 8.84 -1.86
C PHE A 146 4.04 10.03 -2.81
N ILE A 147 4.28 11.26 -2.34
CA ILE A 147 4.11 12.46 -3.15
C ILE A 147 5.08 12.48 -4.33
N ILE A 148 6.35 12.13 -4.11
CA ILE A 148 7.34 12.09 -5.19
C ILE A 148 6.94 11.04 -6.23
N LYS A 149 6.52 9.84 -5.80
CA LYS A 149 6.07 8.78 -6.72
C LYS A 149 4.81 9.16 -7.49
N LEU A 150 3.87 9.87 -6.88
CA LEU A 150 2.71 10.41 -7.59
C LEU A 150 3.12 11.44 -8.65
N TYR A 151 4.06 12.33 -8.31
CA TYR A 151 4.58 13.31 -9.26
C TYR A 151 5.32 12.64 -10.42
N GLU A 152 6.19 11.66 -10.13
CA GLU A 152 6.90 10.87 -11.16
C GLU A 152 5.90 10.19 -12.10
N SER A 153 4.86 9.57 -11.56
CA SER A 153 3.79 8.92 -12.34
C SER A 153 2.98 9.91 -13.19
N ALA A 154 2.66 11.09 -12.64
CA ALA A 154 1.87 12.10 -13.35
C ALA A 154 2.65 12.84 -14.45
N THR A 155 3.97 12.90 -14.33
CA THR A 155 4.84 13.66 -15.25
C THR A 155 5.72 12.76 -16.14
N ASP A 156 5.68 11.45 -15.92
CA ASP A 156 6.56 10.45 -16.52
C ASP A 156 8.07 10.79 -16.35
N ARG A 157 8.40 11.46 -15.24
CA ARG A 157 9.78 11.80 -14.87
C ARG A 157 10.28 10.86 -13.79
N LYS A 158 11.60 10.68 -13.73
CA LYS A 158 12.29 9.96 -12.65
C LYS A 158 13.15 10.96 -11.88
N ILE A 159 12.84 11.15 -10.60
CA ILE A 159 13.53 12.08 -9.70
C ILE A 159 14.37 11.31 -8.70
N LEU A 160 13.79 10.28 -8.09
CA LEU A 160 14.52 9.44 -7.16
C LEU A 160 15.41 8.50 -7.98
N PRO A 161 16.68 8.30 -7.56
CA PRO A 161 17.52 7.32 -8.22
C PRO A 161 16.80 5.98 -8.15
N GLU A 162 16.62 5.34 -9.32
CA GLU A 162 16.34 3.92 -9.33
C GLU A 162 17.55 3.27 -8.65
N LYS A 163 17.32 2.69 -7.47
CA LYS A 163 18.31 1.73 -6.99
C LYS A 163 18.29 0.67 -8.06
N SER A 164 19.34 0.61 -8.88
CA SER A 164 19.72 -0.64 -9.50
C SER A 164 19.79 -1.61 -8.33
N ILE A 165 18.76 -2.45 -8.18
CA ILE A 165 18.95 -3.76 -7.59
C ILE A 165 20.19 -4.24 -8.33
N GLY A 166 21.35 -4.25 -7.66
CA GLY A 166 22.60 -4.62 -8.30
C GLY A 166 22.31 -5.89 -9.11
N ALA A 167 22.62 -5.83 -10.40
CA ALA A 167 22.27 -6.84 -11.39
C ALA A 167 22.01 -8.21 -10.76
N ILE A 168 20.73 -8.57 -10.62
CA ILE A 168 20.40 -9.99 -10.71
C ILE A 168 20.18 -10.16 -12.21
N PRO A 169 21.15 -10.69 -12.98
CA PRO A 169 20.83 -11.22 -14.29
C PRO A 169 19.94 -12.43 -13.99
N PHE A 170 18.63 -12.20 -13.98
CA PHE A 170 17.68 -13.27 -14.15
C PHE A 170 17.00 -12.99 -15.48
N ASP A 171 17.73 -13.32 -16.55
CA ASP A 171 17.09 -13.44 -17.83
C ASP A 171 16.22 -14.70 -17.76
N LEU A 172 14.94 -14.56 -18.09
CA LEU A 172 14.05 -15.72 -18.19
C LEU A 172 14.50 -16.68 -19.30
N SER A 173 15.39 -16.24 -20.20
CA SER A 173 16.09 -17.10 -21.16
C SER A 173 17.11 -18.05 -20.51
N ASP A 174 17.65 -17.73 -19.31
CA ASP A 174 18.57 -18.59 -18.56
C ASP A 174 17.89 -19.85 -18.00
N LEU A 175 16.56 -19.87 -17.90
CA LEU A 175 15.77 -21.04 -17.51
C LEU A 175 15.41 -21.96 -18.67
N VAL A 176 15.57 -21.51 -19.92
CA VAL A 176 15.22 -22.30 -21.12
C VAL A 176 16.38 -23.22 -21.54
N GLY A 177 17.59 -23.04 -20.97
CA GLY A 177 18.76 -23.91 -21.23
C GLY A 177 18.86 -25.17 -20.36
N LEU A 178 17.86 -25.46 -19.50
CA LEU A 178 17.88 -26.60 -18.56
C LEU A 178 16.67 -27.54 -18.68
N LEU A 179 15.97 -27.51 -19.83
CA LEU A 179 15.01 -28.54 -20.26
C LEU A 179 15.45 -29.10 -21.61
#